data_AF-A0A2I2KU92-F1
#
_entry.id   AF-A0A2I2KU92-F1
#
_cell.length_a   1.000
_cell.length_b   1.000
_cell.length_c   1.000
_cell.angle_alpha   90.00
_cell.angle_beta   90.00
_cell.angle_gamma   90.00
#
_symmetry.space_group_name_H-M   'P 1'
#
loop_
_entity.id
_entity.type
_entity.pdbx_description
1 polymer ?
#
loop_
_entity_poly.entity_id
_entity_poly.type
_entity_poly.pdbx_seq_one_letter_code
_entity_poly.pdbx_strand_id
1 'polypeptide(L)'
;MNIREFYAADPRRQSSAEIPFGDGWTDQQDKHSTYRLSWVADTEEIYTVREPHPGGILARYLDQLRVDQADVAQLRVEVLAVADRAAVEDALAGWPAVMPEHNSLRWARTRLAASSARHRAP
;
A
#
# COMPACT_ATOMS: atom_id res chain seq x y z
N MET A 1 2.80 8.17 8.78
CA MET A 1 2.46 9.57 8.43
C MET A 1 1.07 9.61 7.81
N ASN A 2 0.43 10.78 7.68
CA ASN A 2 -0.77 10.91 6.85
C ASN A 2 -0.41 11.14 5.37
N ILE A 3 -1.36 10.95 4.46
CA ILE A 3 -1.10 11.05 3.02
C ILE A 3 -0.70 12.47 2.56
N ARG A 4 -1.23 13.52 3.19
CA ARG A 4 -0.85 14.91 2.85
C ARG A 4 0.60 15.18 3.25
N GLU A 5 1.00 14.73 4.43
CA GLU A 5 2.39 14.83 4.92
C GLU A 5 3.35 14.08 3.99
N PHE A 6 2.96 12.89 3.52
CA PHE A 6 3.76 12.10 2.58
C PHE A 6 4.02 12.88 1.28
N TYR A 7 3.00 13.42 0.62
CA TYR A 7 3.21 14.20 -0.61
C TYR A 7 3.86 15.56 -0.38
N ALA A 8 3.67 16.17 0.80
CA ALA A 8 4.31 17.45 1.14
C ALA A 8 5.81 17.29 1.44
N ALA A 9 6.23 16.13 1.94
CA ALA A 9 7.62 15.87 2.31
C ALA A 9 8.55 15.73 1.09
N ASP A 10 8.04 15.34 -0.08
CA ASP A 10 8.81 15.28 -1.33
C ASP A 10 7.92 15.65 -2.52
N PRO A 11 8.09 16.87 -3.10
CA PRO A 11 7.29 17.32 -4.24
C PRO A 11 7.38 16.42 -5.47
N ARG A 12 8.47 15.65 -5.64
CA ARG A 12 8.63 14.73 -6.78
C ARG A 12 7.51 13.70 -6.82
N ARG A 13 6.99 13.29 -5.66
CA ARG A 13 5.88 12.32 -5.56
C ARG A 13 4.60 12.82 -6.24
N GLN A 14 4.32 14.12 -6.22
CA GLN A 14 3.08 14.69 -6.77
C GLN A 14 3.08 14.74 -8.30
N SER A 15 4.25 14.89 -8.92
CA SER A 15 4.41 14.97 -10.37
C SER A 15 4.78 13.64 -11.02
N SER A 16 5.06 12.61 -10.21
CA SER A 16 5.55 11.33 -10.70
C SER A 16 4.42 10.39 -11.12
N ALA A 17 4.76 9.44 -11.99
CA ALA A 17 3.89 8.32 -12.29
C ALA A 17 3.77 7.40 -11.06
N GLU A 18 2.54 7.12 -10.65
CA GLU A 18 2.24 6.10 -9.65
C GLU A 18 1.75 4.82 -10.31
N ILE A 19 2.37 3.70 -9.95
CA ILE A 19 2.04 2.37 -10.46
C ILE A 19 1.33 1.58 -9.36
N PRO A 20 0.05 1.20 -9.53
CA PRO A 20 -0.70 0.48 -8.51
C PRO A 20 -0.31 -1.01 -8.47
N PHE A 21 -0.24 -1.54 -7.24
CA PHE A 21 -0.04 -2.97 -6.94
C PHE A 21 -1.21 -3.51 -6.09
N GLY A 22 -2.43 -3.05 -6.37
CA GLY A 22 -3.66 -3.48 -5.71
C GLY A 22 -4.12 -2.61 -4.54
N ASP A 23 -5.43 -2.61 -4.27
CA ASP A 23 -6.13 -1.78 -3.27
C ASP A 23 -6.88 -2.59 -2.19
N GLY A 24 -6.72 -3.92 -2.21
CA GLY A 24 -7.47 -4.84 -1.37
C GLY A 24 -6.66 -5.60 -0.35
N TRP A 25 -5.44 -5.15 -0.05
CA TRP A 25 -4.57 -5.82 0.91
C TRP A 25 -5.15 -5.78 2.31
N THR A 26 -5.02 -6.88 3.06
CA THR A 26 -5.59 -7.01 4.41
C THR A 26 -4.51 -7.29 5.45
N ASP A 27 -4.73 -6.80 6.68
CA ASP A 27 -3.88 -7.06 7.84
C ASP A 27 -4.71 -7.69 8.96
N GLN A 28 -4.25 -8.80 9.52
CA GLN A 28 -4.94 -9.48 10.61
C GLN A 28 -5.10 -8.62 11.87
N GLN A 29 -4.17 -7.68 12.09
CA GLN A 29 -4.21 -6.76 13.22
C GLN A 29 -5.15 -5.58 12.98
N ASP A 30 -5.58 -5.35 11.73
CA ASP A 30 -6.43 -4.24 11.32
C ASP A 30 -7.62 -4.70 10.47
N LYS A 31 -8.57 -5.33 11.13
CA LYS A 31 -9.76 -5.94 10.49
C LYS A 31 -10.77 -4.93 9.94
N HIS A 32 -10.54 -3.64 10.18
CA HIS A 32 -11.44 -2.56 9.79
C HIS A 32 -10.84 -1.67 8.70
N SER A 33 -9.78 -2.12 8.05
CA SER A 33 -9.13 -1.36 6.99
C SER A 33 -8.72 -2.27 5.84
N THR A 34 -8.63 -1.68 4.67
CA THR A 34 -7.88 -2.26 3.57
C THR A 34 -6.70 -1.36 3.27
N TYR A 35 -5.74 -1.91 2.56
CA TYR A 35 -4.53 -1.20 2.21
C TYR A 35 -4.38 -1.18 0.70
N ARG A 36 -4.04 -0.01 0.18
CA ARG A 36 -3.63 0.17 -1.20
C ARG A 36 -2.14 0.26 -1.31
N LEU A 37 -1.57 -0.39 -2.32
CA LEU A 37 -0.14 -0.46 -2.57
C LEU A 37 0.18 0.26 -3.88
N SER A 38 1.17 1.15 -3.88
CA SER A 38 1.55 1.91 -5.06
C SER A 38 3.04 2.25 -5.03
N TRP A 39 3.66 2.30 -6.21
CA TRP A 39 5.07 2.65 -6.40
C TRP A 39 5.20 3.99 -7.13
N VAL A 40 6.07 4.87 -6.65
CA VAL A 40 6.34 6.19 -7.22
C VAL A 40 7.61 6.14 -8.06
N ALA A 41 7.56 6.55 -9.33
CA ALA A 41 8.69 6.41 -10.23
C ALA A 41 9.91 7.29 -9.90
N ASP A 42 9.68 8.53 -9.45
CA ASP A 42 10.74 9.53 -9.27
C ASP A 42 11.48 9.36 -7.95
N THR A 43 10.86 8.69 -6.97
CA THR A 43 11.45 8.40 -5.66
C THR A 43 11.76 6.93 -5.46
N GLU A 44 11.31 6.07 -6.37
CA GLU A 44 11.44 4.62 -6.31
C GLU A 44 10.83 3.99 -5.04
N GLU A 45 9.88 4.70 -4.42
CA GLU A 45 9.23 4.28 -3.18
C GLU A 45 8.01 3.42 -3.46
N ILE A 46 7.98 2.21 -2.92
CA ILE A 46 6.75 1.41 -2.78
C ILE A 46 6.16 1.66 -1.40
N TYR A 47 4.91 2.09 -1.35
CA TYR A 47 4.22 2.46 -0.11
C TYR A 47 2.81 1.88 -0.04
N THR A 48 2.29 1.81 1.20
CA THR A 48 0.89 1.50 1.47
C THR A 48 0.11 2.75 1.86
N VAL A 49 -1.17 2.78 1.52
CA VAL A 49 -2.17 3.67 2.09
C VAL A 49 -3.18 2.82 2.83
N ARG A 50 -3.31 3.03 4.15
CA ARG A 50 -4.38 2.46 4.97
C ARG A 50 -5.67 3.24 4.74
N GLU A 51 -6.70 2.55 4.29
CA GLU A 51 -8.03 3.07 4.03
C GLU A 51 -9.01 2.45 5.06
N PRO A 52 -9.40 3.22 6.10
CA PRO A 52 -10.34 2.73 7.10
C PRO A 52 -11.74 2.55 6.52
N HIS A 53 -12.36 1.41 6.83
CA HIS A 53 -13.74 1.08 6.48
C HIS A 53 -14.51 0.81 7.79
N PRO A 54 -15.14 1.85 8.39
CA PRO A 54 -15.92 1.70 9.61
C PRO A 54 -17.14 0.80 9.32
N GLY A 55 -17.01 -0.49 9.65
CA GLY A 55 -18.03 -1.53 9.44
C GLY A 55 -17.47 -2.94 9.17
N GLY A 56 -16.14 -3.10 9.03
CA GLY A 56 -15.51 -4.41 8.81
C GLY A 56 -15.80 -4.99 7.42
N ILE A 57 -15.75 -6.31 7.26
CA ILE A 57 -15.95 -6.99 5.95
C ILE A 57 -17.30 -6.62 5.30
N LEU A 58 -18.33 -6.35 6.12
CA LEU A 58 -19.64 -5.90 5.63
C LEU A 58 -19.62 -4.46 5.10
N ALA A 59 -18.67 -3.61 5.52
CA ALA A 59 -18.53 -2.26 4.97
C ALA A 59 -18.28 -2.27 3.46
N ARG A 60 -17.57 -3.26 2.90
CA ARG A 60 -17.41 -3.40 1.44
C ARG A 60 -18.71 -3.70 0.71
N TYR A 61 -19.64 -4.41 1.36
CA TYR A 61 -21.00 -4.60 0.83
C TYR A 61 -21.86 -3.35 1.03
N LEU A 62 -21.65 -2.63 2.13
CA LEU A 62 -22.36 -1.39 2.46
C LEU A 62 -21.78 -0.14 1.77
N ASP A 63 -20.62 -0.22 1.11
CA ASP A 63 -20.04 0.87 0.31
C ASP A 63 -20.97 1.28 -0.84
N GLN A 64 -21.83 0.37 -1.31
CA GLN A 64 -22.93 0.68 -2.22
C GLN A 64 -23.96 1.66 -1.62
N LEU A 65 -23.96 1.87 -0.30
CA LEU A 65 -24.88 2.73 0.45
C LEU A 65 -24.28 4.08 0.87
N ARG A 66 -23.09 4.47 0.37
CA ARG A 66 -22.40 5.72 0.72
C ARG A 66 -22.13 5.86 2.23
N VAL A 67 -21.57 4.82 2.85
CA VAL A 67 -21.01 4.97 4.20
C VAL A 67 -19.72 5.80 4.09
N ASP A 68 -19.56 6.79 4.97
CA ASP A 68 -18.56 7.85 4.94
C ASP A 68 -17.18 7.40 4.39
N GLN A 69 -16.83 7.92 3.21
CA GLN A 69 -15.47 7.81 2.68
C GLN A 69 -14.51 8.38 3.73
N ALA A 70 -13.44 7.65 4.04
CA ALA A 70 -12.49 8.08 5.07
C ALA A 70 -11.97 9.49 4.77
N ASP A 71 -11.98 10.37 5.78
CA ASP A 71 -11.32 11.67 5.68
C ASP A 71 -9.86 11.45 5.27
N VAL A 72 -9.37 12.23 4.31
CA VAL A 72 -7.97 12.22 3.85
C VAL A 72 -6.99 12.30 5.04
N ALA A 73 -7.36 12.99 6.12
CA ALA A 73 -6.57 13.06 7.35
C ALA A 73 -6.42 11.71 8.09
N GLN A 74 -7.31 10.75 7.82
CA GLN A 74 -7.29 9.39 8.38
C GLN A 74 -6.52 8.39 7.50
N LEU A 75 -6.23 8.75 6.24
CA LEU A 75 -5.38 7.95 5.36
C LEU A 75 -3.95 7.97 5.88
N ARG A 76 -3.46 6.79 6.28
CA ARG A 76 -2.10 6.61 6.81
C ARG A 76 -1.21 5.98 5.76
N VAL A 77 -0.02 6.54 5.60
CA VAL A 77 1.00 6.06 4.67
C VAL A 77 2.15 5.39 5.42
N GLU A 78 2.61 4.27 4.88
CA GLU A 78 3.81 3.54 5.28
C GLU A 78 4.64 3.23 4.01
N VAL A 79 5.88 3.72 3.94
CA VAL A 79 6.84 3.35 2.90
C VAL A 79 7.45 1.99 3.25
N LEU A 80 7.30 1.00 2.37
CA LEU A 80 7.74 -0.37 2.62
C LEU A 80 9.18 -0.62 2.16
N ALA A 81 9.58 0.02 1.06
CA ALA A 81 10.91 -0.10 0.47
C ALA A 81 11.20 1.06 -0.50
N VAL A 82 12.48 1.24 -0.79
CA VAL A 82 12.98 2.07 -1.91
C VAL A 82 13.73 1.12 -2.84
N ALA A 83 13.20 0.92 -4.05
CA ALA A 83 13.74 0.00 -5.04
C ALA A 83 13.20 0.33 -6.43
N ASP A 84 13.99 0.04 -7.46
CA ASP A 84 13.54 0.21 -8.84
C ASP A 84 12.31 -0.65 -9.16
N ARG A 85 11.65 -0.31 -10.27
CA ARG A 85 10.42 -0.97 -10.70
C ARG A 85 10.58 -2.48 -10.90
N ALA A 86 11.69 -2.93 -11.49
CA ALA A 86 11.89 -4.33 -11.80
C ALA A 86 12.05 -5.16 -10.51
N ALA A 87 12.76 -4.64 -9.52
CA ALA A 87 12.91 -5.26 -8.22
C ALA A 87 11.58 -5.33 -7.44
N VAL A 88 10.72 -4.31 -7.57
CA VAL A 88 9.37 -4.34 -6.98
C VAL A 88 8.46 -5.34 -7.69
N GLU A 89 8.47 -5.37 -9.02
CA GLU A 89 7.69 -6.33 -9.82
C GLU A 89 8.10 -7.78 -9.55
N ASP A 90 9.41 -8.06 -9.46
CA ASP A 90 9.93 -9.38 -9.09
C ASP A 90 9.53 -9.77 -7.66
N ALA A 91 9.73 -8.86 -6.70
CA ALA A 91 9.37 -9.12 -5.30
C ALA A 91 7.86 -9.40 -5.14
N LEU A 92 7.01 -8.68 -5.88
CA LEU A 92 5.56 -8.84 -5.84
C LEU A 92 5.03 -9.78 -6.93
N ALA A 93 5.87 -10.60 -7.56
CA ALA A 93 5.44 -11.56 -8.57
C ALA A 93 4.33 -12.48 -8.01
N GLY A 94 3.19 -12.50 -8.71
CA GLY A 94 2.00 -13.25 -8.32
C GLY A 94 1.05 -12.55 -7.34
N TRP A 95 1.27 -11.26 -7.03
CA TRP A 95 0.44 -10.53 -6.07
C TRP A 95 -1.07 -10.56 -6.31
N PRO A 96 -1.62 -10.57 -7.56
CA PRO A 96 -3.08 -10.56 -7.74
C PRO A 96 -3.78 -11.79 -7.15
N ALA A 97 -3.09 -12.92 -7.07
CA ALA A 97 -3.63 -14.13 -6.45
C ALA A 97 -3.57 -14.10 -4.92
N VAL A 98 -2.57 -13.42 -4.34
CA VAL A 98 -2.35 -13.35 -2.89
C VAL A 98 -3.18 -12.24 -2.24
N MET A 99 -3.37 -11.11 -2.92
CA MET A 99 -4.11 -9.96 -2.40
C MET A 99 -5.48 -10.31 -1.76
N PRO A 100 -6.36 -11.13 -2.38
CA PRO A 100 -7.67 -11.45 -1.80
C PRO A 100 -7.59 -12.36 -0.56
N GLU A 101 -6.42 -12.94 -0.24
CA GLU A 101 -6.25 -13.78 0.94
C GLU A 101 -6.28 -12.95 2.24
N HIS A 102 -6.55 -13.64 3.35
CA HIS A 102 -6.52 -13.03 4.68
C HIS A 102 -5.08 -12.74 5.12
N ASN A 103 -4.85 -11.56 5.68
CA ASN A 103 -3.53 -11.10 6.13
C ASN A 103 -2.50 -10.98 4.99
N SER A 104 -2.98 -10.72 3.76
CA SER A 104 -2.16 -10.64 2.55
C SER A 104 -1.10 -9.54 2.61
N LEU A 105 -1.31 -8.45 3.36
CA LEU A 105 -0.32 -7.37 3.48
C LEU A 105 1.00 -7.85 4.11
N ARG A 106 0.94 -8.81 5.04
CA ARG A 106 2.14 -9.39 5.66
C ARG A 106 3.07 -10.03 4.63
N TRP A 107 2.49 -10.68 3.61
CA TRP A 107 3.26 -11.27 2.51
C TRP A 107 4.02 -10.20 1.72
N ALA A 108 3.35 -9.10 1.37
CA ALA A 108 3.96 -8.00 0.61
C ALA A 108 5.11 -7.35 1.40
N ARG A 109 4.88 -7.01 2.69
CA ARG A 109 5.92 -6.45 3.58
C ARG A 109 7.15 -7.36 3.66
N THR A 110 6.93 -8.67 3.81
CA THR A 110 8.02 -9.65 3.94
C THR A 110 8.88 -9.72 2.68
N ARG A 111 8.26 -9.75 1.49
CA ARG A 111 8.99 -9.83 0.22
C ARG A 111 9.73 -8.55 -0.11
N LEU A 112 9.12 -7.39 0.11
CA LEU A 112 9.74 -6.08 -0.14
C LEU A 112 10.91 -5.81 0.82
N ALA A 113 10.81 -6.22 2.09
CA ALA A 113 11.92 -6.15 3.03
C ALA A 113 13.10 -7.05 2.59
N ALA A 114 12.81 -8.27 2.12
CA ALA A 114 13.82 -9.20 1.63
C ALA A 114 14.48 -8.75 0.32
N SER A 115 13.77 -8.00 -0.53
CA SER A 115 14.33 -7.37 -1.73
C SER A 115 15.26 -6.20 -1.38
N SER A 116 14.81 -5.33 -0.47
CA SER A 116 15.60 -4.18 0.01
C SER A 116 16.91 -4.60 0.68
N ALA A 117 16.91 -5.72 1.41
CA ALA A 117 18.12 -6.25 2.03
C ALA A 117 19.14 -6.76 0.99
N ARG A 118 18.68 -7.34 -0.12
CA ARG A 118 19.55 -7.83 -1.20
C ARG A 118 20.21 -6.69 -1.96
N HIS A 119 19.52 -5.57 -2.16
CA HIS A 119 20.05 -4.41 -2.86
C HIS A 119 21.08 -3.61 -2.03
N ARG A 120 21.18 -3.86 -0.72
CA ARG A 120 22.15 -3.22 0.19
C ARG A 120 23.41 -4.07 0.45
N ALA A 121 23.48 -5.30 -0.04
CA ALA A 121 24.67 -6.13 0.11
C ALA A 121 25.75 -5.67 -0.90
N PRO A 122 27.01 -5.51 -0.47
CA PRO A 122 28.11 -4.99 -1.29
C PRO A 122 28.56 -5.95 -2.40
#